data_AF-A0A2V9CPG5-F1
#
_entry.id   AF-A0A2V9CPG5-F1
#
_cell.length_a   1.000
_cell.length_b   1.000
_cell.length_c   1.000
_cell.angle_alpha   90.00
_cell.angle_beta   90.00
_cell.angle_gamma   90.00
#
_symmetry.space_group_name_H-M   'P 1'
#
loop_
_entity.id
_entity.type
_entity.pdbx_description
1 polymer ?
#
loop_
_entity_poly.entity_id
_entity_poly.type
_entity_poly.pdbx_seq_one_letter_code
_entity_poly.pdbx_strand_id
1 'polypeptide(L)' 'MESQQTGKDTWSKQIGGGTLTFTTKGLGNPAAGYVHEAKFERGNSSYSMTRQSTEPLTHAEVEERFADFISEIRHGQ' A
#
# COMPACT_ATOMS: atom_id res chain seq x y z
N MET A 1 15.28 -21.07 -9.68
CA MET A 1 14.85 -20.10 -10.69
C MET A 1 13.69 -19.34 -10.08
N GLU A 2 13.98 -18.19 -9.47
CA GLU A 2 12.96 -17.35 -8.84
C GLU A 2 12.16 -16.68 -9.94
N SER A 3 10.86 -16.97 -9.97
CA SER A 3 9.89 -16.43 -10.89
C SER A 3 10.01 -14.91 -10.91
N GLN A 4 10.18 -14.30 -12.09
CA GLN A 4 9.91 -12.88 -12.27
C GLN A 4 8.46 -12.64 -11.85
N GLN A 5 8.30 -12.21 -10.59
CA GLN A 5 7.01 -11.91 -10.02
C GLN A 5 6.59 -10.56 -10.63
N THR A 6 5.89 -10.63 -11.76
CA THR A 6 4.93 -9.62 -12.22
C THR A 6 3.74 -9.52 -11.25
N GLY A 7 4.03 -9.63 -9.95
CA GLY A 7 3.09 -10.03 -8.93
C GLY A 7 2.57 -8.83 -8.19
N LYS A 8 1.24 -8.74 -8.23
CA LYS A 8 0.48 -7.99 -7.26
C LYS A 8 0.76 -8.61 -5.88
N ASP A 9 1.38 -7.85 -4.99
CA ASP A 9 1.53 -8.20 -3.59
C ASP A 9 0.44 -7.46 -2.80
N THR A 10 -0.19 -8.14 -1.83
CA THR A 10 -1.31 -7.56 -1.07
C THR A 10 -1.31 -8.11 0.34
N TRP A 11 -1.34 -7.21 1.32
CA TRP A 11 -1.44 -7.55 2.73
C TRP A 11 -2.31 -6.54 3.47
N SER A 12 -2.86 -6.96 4.61
CA SER A 12 -3.76 -6.12 5.41
C SER A 12 -3.40 -6.16 6.89
N LYS A 13 -3.73 -5.09 7.61
CA LYS A 13 -3.58 -4.96 9.06
C LYS A 13 -4.75 -4.20 9.68
N GLN A 14 -5.03 -4.47 10.95
CA GLN A 14 -6.04 -3.75 11.73
C GLN A 14 -5.44 -2.48 12.35
N ILE A 15 -6.08 -1.33 12.18
CA ILE A 15 -5.65 -0.02 12.70
C ILE A 15 -6.87 0.87 12.93
N GLY A 16 -6.90 1.68 13.99
CA GLY A 16 -7.91 2.75 14.13
C GLY A 16 -9.38 2.28 14.12
N GLY A 17 -9.62 1.03 14.50
CA GLY A 17 -10.94 0.39 14.46
C GLY A 17 -11.40 -0.07 13.06
N GLY A 18 -10.51 -0.11 12.07
CA GLY A 18 -10.80 -0.58 10.71
C GLY A 18 -9.67 -1.43 10.11
N THR A 19 -9.84 -1.79 8.84
CA THR A 19 -8.88 -2.59 8.07
C THR A 19 -8.11 -1.71 7.11
N LEU A 20 -6.78 -1.69 7.20
CA LEU A 20 -5.88 -1.08 6.22
C LEU A 20 -5.28 -2.18 5.34
N THR A 21 -5.50 -2.08 4.04
CA THR A 21 -5.01 -3.02 3.02
C THR A 21 -4.02 -2.30 2.11
N PHE A 22 -2.83 -2.86 1.98
CA PHE A 22 -1.81 -2.42 1.03
C PHE A 22 -1.81 -3.33 -0.19
N THR A 23 -1.69 -2.74 -1.37
CA THR A 23 -1.53 -3.43 -2.64
C THR A 23 -0.35 -2.85 -3.40
N THR A 24 0.66 -3.66 -3.69
CA THR A 24 1.78 -3.29 -4.56
C THR A 24 1.62 -3.98 -5.91
N LYS A 25 1.75 -3.24 -7.01
CA LYS A 25 1.68 -3.76 -8.38
C LYS A 25 2.87 -3.27 -9.18
N GLY A 26 3.72 -4.18 -9.65
CA GLY A 26 4.72 -3.88 -10.66
C GLY A 26 4.08 -3.65 -12.03
N LEU A 27 4.47 -2.60 -12.75
CA LEU A 27 3.88 -2.26 -14.05
C LEU A 27 4.46 -3.03 -15.25
N GLY A 28 5.39 -3.96 -15.00
CA GLY A 28 5.86 -4.94 -16.01
C GLY A 28 6.68 -4.35 -17.17
N ASN A 29 7.05 -3.06 -17.10
CA ASN A 29 7.94 -2.40 -18.06
C ASN A 29 9.24 -2.03 -17.33
N PRO A 30 10.43 -2.22 -17.92
CA PRO A 30 11.71 -1.91 -17.26
C PRO A 30 11.92 -0.42 -16.95
N ALA A 31 11.10 0.46 -17.55
CA ALA A 31 11.02 1.89 -17.22
C ALA A 31 9.77 2.25 -16.37
N ALA A 32 8.86 1.30 -16.14
CA ALA A 32 7.61 1.54 -15.43
C ALA A 32 7.73 1.04 -13.99
N GLY A 33 7.64 1.99 -13.08
CA GLY A 33 7.76 1.77 -11.64
C GLY A 33 6.69 0.85 -11.03
N TYR A 34 6.72 0.76 -9.71
CA TYR A 34 5.74 0.07 -8.90
C TYR A 34 4.66 1.06 -8.46
N VAL A 35 3.42 0.59 -8.42
CA VAL A 35 2.29 1.32 -7.84
C VAL A 35 1.95 0.66 -6.52
N HIS A 36 1.92 1.45 -5.46
CA HIS A 36 1.49 1.04 -4.14
C HIS A 36 0.18 1.75 -3.82
N GLU A 37 -0.82 1.02 -3.36
CA GLU A 37 -2.10 1.55 -2.90
C GLU A 37 -2.30 1.14 -1.45
N ALA A 38 -2.74 2.07 -0.61
CA ALA A 38 -3.18 1.83 0.76
C ALA A 38 -4.67 2.19 0.85
N LYS A 39 -5.52 1.23 1.20
CA LYS A 39 -6.96 1.40 1.34
C LYS A 39 -7.38 1.09 2.78
N PHE A 40 -7.98 2.06 3.46
CA PHE A 40 -8.53 1.93 4.80
C PHE A 40 -10.06 1.85 4.77
N GLU A 41 -10.64 0.90 5.49
CA GLU A 41 -12.09 0.70 5.59
C GLU A 41 -12.51 0.62 7.07
N ARG A 42 -13.41 1.51 7.49
CA ARG A 42 -13.99 1.54 8.85
C ARG A 42 -15.49 1.79 8.78
N GLY A 43 -16.29 0.74 9.03
CA GLY A 43 -17.75 0.83 8.92
C GLY A 43 -18.17 1.22 7.50
N ASN A 44 -18.80 2.39 7.35
CA ASN A 44 -19.21 2.95 6.07
C ASN A 44 -18.20 3.92 5.45
N SER A 45 -17.11 4.23 6.16
CA SER A 45 -16.06 5.12 5.66
C SER A 45 -14.95 4.31 4.98
N SER A 46 -14.54 4.74 3.79
CA SER A 46 -13.41 4.17 3.07
C SER A 46 -12.49 5.27 2.55
N TYR A 47 -11.19 5.12 2.75
CA TYR A 47 -10.16 6.04 2.29
C TYR A 47 -9.14 5.26 1.49
N SER A 48 -8.60 5.84 0.43
CA SER A 48 -7.51 5.23 -0.31
C SER A 48 -6.46 6.26 -0.70
N MET A 49 -5.21 5.82 -0.76
CA MET A 49 -4.10 6.63 -1.21
C MET A 49 -3.18 5.77 -2.08
N THR A 50 -2.66 6.37 -3.15
CA THR A 50 -1.77 5.67 -4.10
C THR A 50 -0.45 6.42 -4.19
N ARG A 51 0.65 5.68 -4.21
CA ARG A 51 2.02 6.19 -4.40
C ARG A 51 2.75 5.35 -5.44
N GLN A 52 3.72 5.96 -6.11
CA GLN A 52 4.55 5.30 -7.12
C GLN A 52 6.01 5.30 -6.67
N SER A 53 6.75 4.27 -7.09
CA SER A 53 8.19 4.14 -6.86
C SER A 53 8.85 3.56 -8.10
N THR A 54 10.14 3.79 -8.29
CA THR A 54 10.92 3.22 -9.41
C THR A 54 11.56 1.89 -9.06
N GLU A 55 11.52 1.50 -7.79
CA GLU A 55 12.20 0.34 -7.22
C GLU A 55 11.20 -0.50 -6.39
N PRO A 56 11.39 -1.82 -6.29
CA PRO A 56 10.55 -2.65 -5.45
C PRO A 56 10.77 -2.27 -3.98
N LEU A 57 9.69 -1.94 -3.29
CA LEU A 57 9.71 -1.62 -1.86
C LEU A 57 9.30 -2.84 -1.03
N THR A 58 9.94 -3.03 0.11
CA THR A 58 9.50 -3.98 1.14
C THR A 58 8.21 -3.52 1.80
N HIS A 59 7.51 -4.42 2.52
CA HIS A 59 6.30 -4.05 3.27
C HIS A 59 6.54 -2.90 4.25
N ALA A 60 7.67 -2.91 4.95
CA ALA A 60 8.04 -1.84 5.88
C ALA A 60 8.22 -0.49 5.17
N GLU A 61 8.95 -0.47 4.04
CA GLU A 61 9.13 0.75 3.26
C GLU A 61 7.82 1.27 2.69
N VAL A 62 6.93 0.40 2.22
CA VAL A 62 5.58 0.81 1.79
C VAL A 62 4.82 1.42 2.96
N GLU A 63 4.83 0.81 4.15
CA GLU A 63 4.19 1.37 5.34
C GLU A 63 4.77 2.75 5.71
N GLU A 64 6.08 2.94 5.64
CA GLU A 64 6.73 4.25 5.86
C GLU A 64 6.28 5.29 4.82
N ARG A 65 6.15 4.89 3.54
CA ARG A 65 5.62 5.78 2.50
C ARG A 65 4.17 6.19 2.77
N PHE A 66 3.41 5.39 3.50
CA PHE A 66 2.03 5.70 3.90
C PHE A 66 1.93 6.17 5.36
N ALA A 67 3.03 6.52 6.03
CA ALA A 67 3.02 6.92 7.44
C ALA A 67 2.08 8.10 7.71
N ASP A 68 2.05 9.10 6.81
CA ASP A 68 1.13 10.25 6.93
C ASP A 68 -0.34 9.78 6.91
N PHE A 69 -0.70 8.96 5.92
CA PHE A 69 -2.05 8.41 5.76
C PHE A 69 -2.46 7.55 6.97
N ILE A 70 -1.54 6.71 7.46
CA ILE A 70 -1.71 5.90 8.67
C ILE A 70 -1.91 6.78 9.90
N SER A 71 -1.17 7.89 9.98
CA SER A 71 -1.27 8.86 11.07
C SER A 71 -2.66 9.52 11.06
N GLU A 72 -3.12 10.00 9.91
CA GLU A 72 -4.45 10.59 9.74
C GLU A 72 -5.56 9.63 10.19
N ILE A 73 -5.45 8.35 9.82
CA ILE A 73 -6.40 7.31 10.26
C ILE A 73 -6.40 7.12 11.79
N ARG A 74 -5.22 7.15 12.42
CA ARG A 74 -5.08 6.93 13.87
C ARG A 74 -5.57 8.10 14.70
N HIS A 75 -5.27 9.31 14.26
CA HIS A 75 -5.62 10.51 15.00
C HIS A 75 -7.08 10.91 14.84
N GLY A 76 -7.75 10.37 13.81
CA GLY A 76 -9.13 10.70 13.51
C GLY A 76 -9.23 12.12 12.99
N GLN A 77 -9.92 12.31 11.86
CA GLN A 77 -10.50 13.61 11.58
C GLN A 77 -11.52 13.98 12.65
#